data_AF-A0A1E3G2I2-F1
#
_entry.id   AF-A0A1E3G2I2-F1
#
_cell.length_a   1.000
_cell.length_b   1.000
_cell.length_c   1.000
_cell.angle_alpha   90.00
_cell.angle_beta   90.00
_cell.angle_gamma   90.00
#
_symmetry.space_group_name_H-M   'P 1'
#
loop_
_entity.id
_entity.type
_entity.pdbx_description
1 polymer ?
#
loop_
_entity_poly.entity_id
_entity_poly.type
_entity_poly.pdbx_seq_one_letter_code
_entity_poly.pdbx_strand_id
1 'polypeptide(L)'
;MKVIGLVLESYGKYMKVRTRDGEIIVKSDKRPPKEGSKIELKDFGYGDLKATIVAKKDDTIDHLPSLKLMELSEKLTKLLSEDFCAWSKEIAVRIALVLEEVSKRVDIDTEFLKWMGGYLVSHDECFEHYLNMISGGYGLLSRDGIFVFINRRNGSFEVFTKDNKIKGIVTDEIVTLYFKKIPGGVEELENNLRKHFGLVNIKLESLDGGVYV
;
A
#
# COMPACT_ATOMS: atom_id res chain seq x y z
N MET A 1 -15.29 -16.73 15.70
CA MET A 1 -14.95 -17.78 14.71
C MET A 1 -13.45 -18.00 14.74
N LYS A 2 -12.95 -19.25 14.79
CA LYS A 2 -11.51 -19.54 14.91
C LYS A 2 -10.85 -19.42 13.52
N VAL A 3 -10.05 -18.38 13.27
CA VAL A 3 -9.32 -18.27 12.00
C VAL A 3 -7.99 -19.00 12.16
N ILE A 4 -7.77 -20.08 11.41
CA ILE A 4 -6.50 -20.82 11.42
C ILE A 4 -5.68 -20.35 10.20
N GLY A 5 -4.41 -20.03 10.42
CA GLY A 5 -3.49 -19.57 9.39
C GLY A 5 -2.21 -20.39 9.34
N LEU A 6 -1.61 -20.47 8.16
CA LEU A 6 -0.28 -21.03 7.93
C LEU A 6 0.74 -19.90 7.81
N VAL A 7 1.81 -19.93 8.61
CA VAL A 7 2.91 -18.96 8.52
C VAL A 7 3.74 -19.26 7.26
N LEU A 8 3.75 -18.32 6.32
CA LEU A 8 4.49 -18.38 5.07
C LEU A 8 5.90 -17.76 5.17
N GLU A 9 6.07 -16.77 6.03
CA GLU A 9 7.32 -16.03 6.20
C GLU A 9 7.33 -15.44 7.60
N SER A 10 8.50 -15.37 8.24
CA SER A 10 8.69 -14.70 9.54
C SER A 10 9.96 -13.89 9.54
N TYR A 11 9.88 -12.60 9.91
CA TYR A 11 11.04 -11.71 9.97
C TYR A 11 10.84 -10.65 11.06
N GLY A 12 11.80 -10.53 11.98
CA GLY A 12 11.71 -9.59 13.09
C GLY A 12 10.44 -9.82 13.92
N LYS A 13 9.56 -8.81 13.94
CA LYS A 13 8.24 -8.86 14.59
C LYS A 13 7.09 -9.18 13.63
N TYR A 14 7.37 -9.36 12.34
CA TYR A 14 6.36 -9.59 11.32
C TYR A 14 6.25 -11.06 10.97
N MET A 15 5.05 -11.46 10.57
CA MET A 15 4.78 -12.74 9.93
C MET A 15 3.77 -12.57 8.80
N LYS A 16 4.00 -13.28 7.71
CA LYS A 16 3.07 -13.42 6.58
C LYS A 16 2.28 -14.69 6.81
N VAL A 17 0.96 -14.60 6.80
CA VAL A 17 0.07 -15.71 7.17
C VAL A 17 -0.94 -15.92 6.06
N ARG A 18 -1.07 -17.16 5.58
CA ARG A 18 -2.14 -17.57 4.68
C ARG A 18 -3.31 -18.11 5.47
N THR A 19 -4.46 -17.46 5.34
CA THR A 19 -5.73 -17.88 5.93
C THR A 19 -6.67 -18.40 4.84
N ARG A 20 -7.88 -18.84 5.21
CA ARG A 20 -8.93 -19.16 4.22
C ARG A 20 -9.38 -17.94 3.41
N ASP A 21 -9.30 -16.75 4.01
CA ASP A 21 -9.79 -15.48 3.43
C ASP A 21 -8.69 -14.71 2.68
N GLY A 22 -7.56 -15.37 2.43
CA GLY A 22 -6.40 -14.80 1.75
C GLY A 22 -5.18 -14.63 2.66
N GLU A 23 -4.18 -13.91 2.12
CA GLU A 23 -2.91 -13.65 2.79
C GLU A 23 -2.94 -12.33 3.56
N ILE A 24 -2.27 -12.31 4.71
CA ILE A 24 -2.15 -11.14 5.58
C ILE A 24 -0.70 -11.00 6.09
N ILE A 25 -0.29 -9.76 6.35
CA ILE A 25 0.90 -9.46 7.16
C ILE A 25 0.43 -9.03 8.54
N VAL A 26 1.03 -9.64 9.55
CA VAL A 26 0.76 -9.39 10.95
C VAL A 26 2.04 -8.94 11.64
N LYS A 27 1.92 -7.97 12.54
CA LYS A 27 2.98 -7.56 13.45
C LYS A 27 2.66 -8.01 14.87
N SER A 28 3.53 -8.83 15.44
CA SER A 28 3.43 -9.34 16.80
C SER A 28 4.27 -8.52 17.78
N ASP A 29 3.80 -8.42 19.02
CA ASP A 29 4.55 -7.93 20.16
C ASP A 29 5.69 -8.87 20.60
N LYS A 30 5.56 -10.18 20.31
CA LYS A 30 6.56 -11.22 20.60
C LYS A 30 7.22 -11.74 19.32
N ARG A 31 8.15 -12.68 19.50
CA ARG A 31 8.81 -13.36 18.38
C ARG A 31 7.78 -14.20 17.60
N PRO A 32 7.63 -13.98 16.29
CA PRO A 32 6.68 -14.75 15.49
C PRO A 32 7.11 -16.23 15.41
N PRO A 33 6.16 -17.17 15.29
CA PRO A 33 6.44 -18.58 15.02
C PRO A 33 7.26 -18.76 13.75
N LYS A 34 7.91 -19.92 13.58
CA LYS A 34 8.68 -20.22 12.38
C LYS A 34 7.77 -20.45 11.17
N GLU A 35 8.31 -20.21 9.99
CA GLU A 35 7.69 -20.61 8.73
C GLU A 35 7.24 -22.08 8.76
N GLY A 36 6.08 -22.36 8.17
CA GLY A 36 5.42 -23.67 8.18
C GLY A 36 4.57 -23.96 9.42
N SER A 37 4.61 -23.10 10.44
CA SER A 37 3.78 -23.28 11.64
C SER A 37 2.30 -22.99 11.34
N LYS A 38 1.41 -23.84 11.84
CA LYS A 38 -0.04 -23.53 11.89
C LYS A 38 -0.33 -22.74 13.15
N ILE A 39 -0.95 -21.59 12.98
CA ILE A 39 -1.32 -20.71 14.08
C ILE A 39 -2.82 -20.52 14.10
N GLU A 40 -3.36 -20.38 15.29
CA GLU A 40 -4.74 -20.00 15.48
C GLU A 40 -4.79 -18.51 15.78
N LEU A 41 -5.42 -17.76 14.88
CA LEU A 41 -5.72 -16.34 15.01
C LEU A 41 -7.02 -16.20 15.81
N LYS A 42 -7.03 -16.77 17.01
CA LYS A 42 -8.04 -16.45 18.03
C LYS A 42 -7.55 -15.20 18.71
N ASP A 43 -8.32 -14.12 18.59
CA ASP A 43 -8.07 -12.89 19.30
C ASP A 43 -6.73 -12.22 18.98
N PHE A 44 -6.62 -11.68 17.77
CA PHE A 44 -5.73 -10.53 17.52
C PHE A 44 -6.13 -9.37 18.44
N GLY A 45 -5.72 -9.39 19.71
CA GLY A 45 -6.07 -8.41 20.73
C GLY A 45 -6.44 -8.94 22.12
N TYR A 46 -6.74 -10.24 22.29
CA TYR A 46 -7.07 -10.84 23.60
C TYR A 46 -6.46 -12.25 23.76
N GLY A 47 -5.18 -12.28 24.15
CA GLY A 47 -4.43 -13.50 24.44
C GLY A 47 -2.94 -13.21 24.62
N ASP A 48 -2.11 -14.23 24.88
CA ASP A 48 -0.67 -14.11 25.15
C ASP A 48 0.17 -13.45 24.03
N LEU A 49 -0.42 -13.14 22.87
CA LEU A 49 0.21 -12.48 21.74
C LEU A 49 -0.70 -11.33 21.27
N LYS A 50 -0.32 -10.08 21.54
CA LYS A 50 -0.98 -8.93 20.90
C LYS A 50 -0.39 -8.77 19.51
N ALA A 51 -1.18 -9.14 18.51
CA ALA A 51 -0.79 -9.06 17.13
C ALA A 51 -1.77 -8.16 16.36
N THR A 52 -1.21 -7.26 15.55
CA THR A 52 -1.96 -6.26 14.78
C THR A 52 -1.85 -6.61 13.30
N ILE A 53 -2.98 -6.66 12.59
CA ILE A 53 -2.97 -6.78 11.13
C ILE A 53 -2.39 -5.49 10.55
N VAL A 54 -1.33 -5.65 9.77
CA VAL A 54 -0.63 -4.54 9.09
C VAL A 54 -1.08 -4.42 7.65
N ALA A 55 -1.25 -5.56 6.97
CA ALA A 55 -1.69 -5.60 5.59
C ALA A 55 -2.57 -6.83 5.35
N LYS A 56 -3.52 -6.70 4.44
CA LYS A 56 -4.24 -7.81 3.83
C LYS A 56 -4.09 -7.69 2.33
N LYS A 57 -3.89 -8.81 1.63
CA LYS A 57 -3.93 -8.80 0.18
C LYS A 57 -5.34 -8.41 -0.27
N ASP A 58 -5.45 -7.32 -0.99
CA ASP A 58 -6.68 -6.84 -1.63
C ASP A 58 -6.51 -6.86 -3.16
N ASP A 59 -7.46 -6.27 -3.87
CA ASP A 59 -7.46 -6.19 -5.33
C ASP A 59 -6.52 -5.12 -5.90
N THR A 60 -5.95 -4.26 -5.05
CA THR A 60 -5.01 -3.20 -5.45
C THR A 60 -3.57 -3.68 -5.52
N ILE A 61 -3.25 -4.79 -4.84
CA ILE A 61 -1.90 -5.35 -4.77
C ILE A 61 -1.86 -6.83 -5.21
N ASP A 62 -0.96 -7.15 -6.13
CA ASP A 62 -0.88 -8.51 -6.71
C ASP A 62 -0.40 -9.55 -5.69
N HIS A 63 0.42 -9.11 -4.74
CA HIS A 63 1.01 -9.93 -3.69
C HIS A 63 1.38 -9.05 -2.48
N LEU A 64 1.63 -9.69 -1.34
CA LEU A 64 2.14 -9.01 -0.16
C LEU A 64 3.67 -8.96 -0.18
N PRO A 65 4.29 -7.81 0.15
CA PRO A 65 5.72 -7.64 0.09
C PRO A 65 6.46 -8.52 1.09
N SER A 66 7.78 -8.68 0.92
CA SER A 66 8.67 -9.35 1.85
C SER A 66 8.67 -8.63 3.19
N LEU A 67 8.79 -9.41 4.27
CA LEU A 67 8.67 -8.86 5.61
C LEU A 67 9.85 -7.96 5.99
N LYS A 68 11.03 -8.21 5.41
CA LYS A 68 12.20 -7.33 5.56
C LYS A 68 11.89 -5.93 5.01
N LEU A 69 11.36 -5.84 3.80
CA LEU A 69 11.04 -4.55 3.18
C LEU A 69 9.82 -3.90 3.81
N MET A 70 8.87 -4.68 4.31
CA MET A 70 7.77 -4.15 5.13
C MET A 70 8.30 -3.43 6.38
N GLU A 71 9.26 -4.03 7.10
CA GLU A 71 9.86 -3.38 8.28
C GLU A 71 10.60 -2.09 7.94
N LEU A 72 11.37 -2.09 6.84
CA LEU A 72 12.07 -0.88 6.38
C LEU A 72 11.09 0.21 5.96
N SER A 73 10.02 -0.17 5.25
CA SER A 73 9.01 0.77 4.79
C SER A 73 8.22 1.39 5.94
N GLU A 74 7.90 0.62 6.98
CA GLU A 74 7.31 1.19 8.20
C GLU A 74 8.22 2.22 8.88
N LYS A 75 9.55 2.07 8.78
CA LYS A 75 10.49 3.08 9.31
C LYS A 75 10.47 4.34 8.44
N LEU A 76 10.42 4.19 7.13
CA LEU A 76 10.32 5.31 6.19
C LEU A 76 9.02 6.10 6.37
N THR A 77 7.89 5.42 6.58
CA THR A 77 6.60 6.11 6.78
C THR A 77 6.52 6.92 8.06
N LYS A 78 7.40 6.68 9.04
CA LYS A 78 7.50 7.55 10.24
C LYS A 78 8.13 8.91 9.95
N LEU A 79 8.79 9.07 8.80
CA LEU A 79 9.35 10.33 8.36
C LEU A 79 8.30 11.22 7.69
N LEU A 80 7.18 10.64 7.24
CA LEU A 80 6.10 11.37 6.59
C LEU A 80 5.40 12.31 7.58
N SER A 81 4.79 13.37 7.04
CA SER A 81 3.93 14.29 7.81
C SER A 81 2.85 13.52 8.59
N GLU A 82 2.48 14.04 9.77
CA GLU A 82 1.35 13.55 10.57
C GLU A 82 0.03 13.52 9.77
N ASP A 83 -0.07 14.34 8.71
CA ASP A 83 -1.19 14.35 7.78
C ASP A 83 -1.45 12.98 7.13
N PHE A 84 -0.43 12.12 7.02
CA PHE A 84 -0.54 10.77 6.46
C PHE A 84 -0.69 9.67 7.52
N CYS A 85 -0.82 10.03 8.80
CA CYS A 85 -0.89 9.04 9.89
C CYS A 85 -2.01 8.01 9.68
N ALA A 86 -3.17 8.46 9.17
CA ALA A 86 -4.31 7.61 8.84
C ALA A 86 -4.00 6.54 7.78
N TRP A 87 -3.09 6.84 6.84
CA TRP A 87 -2.73 5.98 5.71
C TRP A 87 -1.36 5.30 5.88
N SER A 88 -0.66 5.56 6.98
CA SER A 88 0.73 5.15 7.21
C SER A 88 0.99 3.67 6.93
N LYS A 89 0.10 2.77 7.36
CA LYS A 89 0.22 1.33 7.09
C LYS A 89 0.06 0.99 5.61
N GLU A 90 -0.91 1.59 4.94
CA GLU A 90 -1.18 1.35 3.53
C GLU A 90 0.00 1.85 2.69
N ILE A 91 0.45 3.08 2.94
CA ILE A 91 1.63 3.68 2.30
C ILE A 91 2.86 2.81 2.53
N ALA A 92 3.07 2.28 3.74
CA ALA A 92 4.21 1.40 4.03
C ALA A 92 4.18 0.12 3.18
N VAL A 93 3.01 -0.46 2.92
CA VAL A 93 2.88 -1.61 2.01
C VAL A 93 3.28 -1.22 0.58
N ARG A 94 2.84 -0.05 0.11
CA ARG A 94 3.12 0.43 -1.26
C ARG A 94 4.61 0.73 -1.45
N ILE A 95 5.24 1.38 -0.47
CA ILE A 95 6.69 1.58 -0.46
C ILE A 95 7.41 0.23 -0.47
N ALA A 96 6.96 -0.75 0.31
CA ALA A 96 7.61 -2.06 0.35
C ALA A 96 7.54 -2.79 -1.00
N LEU A 97 6.42 -2.69 -1.72
CA LEU A 97 6.27 -3.24 -3.07
C LEU A 97 7.19 -2.54 -4.09
N VAL A 98 7.32 -1.21 -4.00
CA VAL A 98 8.27 -0.45 -4.83
C VAL A 98 9.70 -0.92 -4.53
N LEU A 99 10.08 -0.99 -3.25
CA LEU A 99 11.41 -1.46 -2.85
C LEU A 99 11.68 -2.90 -3.31
N GLU A 100 10.69 -3.79 -3.36
CA GLU A 100 10.86 -5.14 -3.90
C GLU A 100 11.30 -5.11 -5.37
N GLU A 101 10.62 -4.33 -6.20
CA GLU A 101 10.97 -4.20 -7.62
C GLU A 101 12.33 -3.53 -7.81
N VAL A 102 12.63 -2.51 -7.01
CA VAL A 102 13.92 -1.81 -7.03
C VAL A 102 15.05 -2.77 -6.61
N SER A 103 14.82 -3.59 -5.59
CA SER A 103 15.81 -4.55 -5.06
C SER A 103 16.29 -5.60 -6.08
N LYS A 104 15.56 -5.77 -7.18
CA LYS A 104 15.95 -6.67 -8.28
C LYS A 104 17.05 -6.07 -9.16
N ARG A 105 17.31 -4.77 -9.03
CA ARG A 105 18.21 -4.00 -9.91
C ARG A 105 19.32 -3.31 -9.13
N VAL A 106 19.06 -2.90 -7.90
CA VAL A 106 20.02 -2.20 -7.03
C VAL A 106 19.90 -2.66 -5.59
N ASP A 107 20.99 -2.58 -4.85
CA ASP A 107 21.00 -2.93 -3.44
C ASP A 107 20.25 -1.87 -2.61
N ILE A 108 19.37 -2.35 -1.73
CA ILE A 108 18.64 -1.50 -0.77
C ILE A 108 19.47 -1.37 0.50
N ASP A 109 20.49 -0.53 0.44
CA ASP A 109 21.42 -0.26 1.54
C ASP A 109 21.01 0.97 2.38
N THR A 110 21.89 1.37 3.30
CA THR A 110 21.61 2.52 4.18
C THR A 110 21.58 3.84 3.42
N GLU A 111 22.36 3.98 2.35
CA GLU A 111 22.41 5.21 1.54
C GLU A 111 21.15 5.33 0.68
N PHE A 112 20.74 4.25 0.02
CA PHE A 112 19.49 4.20 -0.72
C PHE A 112 18.28 4.55 0.17
N LEU A 113 18.22 3.98 1.38
CA LEU A 113 17.15 4.28 2.33
C LEU A 113 17.16 5.74 2.81
N LYS A 114 18.33 6.38 2.89
CA LYS A 114 18.42 7.82 3.19
C LYS A 114 17.88 8.67 2.05
N TRP A 115 18.24 8.37 0.80
CA TRP A 115 17.68 9.08 -0.36
C TRP A 115 16.18 8.87 -0.47
N MET A 116 15.70 7.65 -0.27
CA MET A 116 14.28 7.35 -0.22
C MET A 116 13.57 8.15 0.88
N GLY A 117 14.13 8.21 2.08
CA GLY A 117 13.59 9.01 3.18
C GLY A 117 13.57 10.51 2.86
N GLY A 118 14.63 11.04 2.25
CA GLY A 118 14.69 12.43 1.79
C GLY A 118 13.62 12.74 0.74
N TYR A 119 13.51 11.90 -0.28
CA TYR A 119 12.51 12.01 -1.33
C TYR A 119 11.07 12.06 -0.78
N LEU A 120 10.75 11.19 0.18
CA LEU A 120 9.44 11.13 0.81
C LEU A 120 9.08 12.41 1.60
N VAL A 121 10.08 13.15 2.08
CA VAL A 121 9.88 14.36 2.91
C VAL A 121 9.94 15.64 2.11
N SER A 122 10.95 15.80 1.25
CA SER A 122 11.24 17.08 0.59
C SER A 122 10.95 17.10 -0.90
N HIS A 123 10.55 15.97 -1.51
CA HIS A 123 10.50 15.76 -2.95
C HIS A 123 11.88 15.97 -3.63
N ASP A 124 12.21 15.09 -4.56
CA ASP A 124 13.42 15.17 -5.37
C ASP A 124 13.08 14.61 -6.75
N GLU A 125 12.95 15.49 -7.75
CA GLU A 125 12.54 15.11 -9.11
C GLU A 125 13.54 14.15 -9.76
N CYS A 126 14.85 14.32 -9.51
CA CYS A 126 15.89 13.46 -10.07
C CYS A 126 15.79 12.05 -9.48
N PHE A 127 15.65 11.95 -8.16
CA PHE A 127 15.48 10.67 -7.49
C PHE A 127 14.13 10.03 -7.84
N GLU A 128 13.05 10.80 -7.98
CA GLU A 128 11.75 10.30 -8.42
C GLU A 128 11.83 9.66 -9.80
N HIS A 129 12.47 10.35 -10.75
CA HIS A 129 12.66 9.83 -12.10
C HIS A 129 13.48 8.55 -12.07
N TYR A 130 14.59 8.56 -11.34
CA TYR A 130 15.44 7.38 -11.13
C TYR A 130 14.66 6.20 -10.53
N LEU A 131 13.94 6.43 -9.43
CA LEU A 131 13.13 5.43 -8.74
C LEU A 131 12.11 4.81 -9.71
N ASN A 132 11.37 5.65 -10.43
CA ASN A 132 10.32 5.19 -11.34
C ASN A 132 10.85 4.44 -12.57
N MET A 133 12.07 4.72 -13.03
CA MET A 133 12.74 3.95 -14.08
C MET A 133 13.06 2.52 -13.63
N ILE A 134 13.45 2.34 -12.37
CA ILE A 134 13.93 1.03 -11.86
C ILE A 134 12.89 0.26 -11.06
N SER A 135 11.76 0.87 -10.70
CA SER A 135 10.71 0.25 -9.89
C SER A 135 9.77 -0.68 -10.67
N GLY A 136 10.05 -0.94 -11.95
CA GLY A 136 9.43 -2.02 -12.74
C GLY A 136 7.90 -1.96 -12.75
N GLY A 137 7.26 -2.97 -12.14
CA GLY A 137 5.80 -3.10 -12.08
C GLY A 137 5.07 -2.05 -11.25
N TYR A 138 5.78 -1.27 -10.42
CA TYR A 138 5.19 -0.29 -9.52
C TYR A 138 5.81 1.09 -9.68
N GLY A 139 5.06 2.16 -9.46
CA GLY A 139 5.56 3.54 -9.45
C GLY A 139 5.24 4.25 -8.14
N LEU A 140 6.00 5.30 -7.86
CA LEU A 140 5.82 6.12 -6.67
C LEU A 140 6.02 7.60 -6.99
N LEU A 141 5.08 8.43 -6.54
CA LEU A 141 5.17 9.89 -6.59
C LEU A 141 4.87 10.44 -5.20
N SER A 142 5.63 11.44 -4.75
CA SER A 142 5.43 12.09 -3.46
C SER A 142 5.71 13.57 -3.62
N ARG A 143 4.66 14.39 -3.56
CA ARG A 143 4.73 15.83 -3.83
C ARG A 143 3.62 16.59 -3.12
N ASP A 144 3.95 17.72 -2.50
CA ASP A 144 2.99 18.71 -1.98
C ASP A 144 1.86 18.12 -1.11
N GLY A 145 2.19 17.15 -0.25
CA GLY A 145 1.18 16.50 0.60
C GLY A 145 0.26 15.51 -0.13
N ILE A 146 0.69 15.03 -1.30
CA ILE A 146 0.06 13.97 -2.08
C ILE A 146 1.06 12.83 -2.26
N PHE A 147 0.60 11.61 -2.01
CA PHE A 147 1.36 10.40 -2.27
C PHE A 147 0.62 9.56 -3.29
N VAL A 148 1.26 9.20 -4.39
CA VAL A 148 0.67 8.39 -5.46
C VAL A 148 1.44 7.09 -5.58
N PHE A 149 0.73 5.98 -5.49
CA PHE A 149 1.24 4.67 -5.85
C PHE A 149 0.63 4.23 -7.18
N ILE A 150 1.45 3.70 -8.07
CA ILE A 150 1.03 3.23 -9.38
C ILE A 150 1.31 1.73 -9.46
N ASN A 151 0.31 0.94 -9.85
CA ASN A 151 0.47 -0.45 -10.24
C ASN A 151 0.37 -0.56 -11.77
N ARG A 152 1.53 -0.69 -12.42
CA ARG A 152 1.63 -0.76 -13.89
C ARG A 152 1.17 -2.10 -14.45
N ARG A 153 1.03 -3.13 -13.61
CA ARG A 153 0.69 -4.49 -14.05
C ARG A 153 -0.80 -4.65 -14.33
N ASN A 154 -1.65 -3.96 -13.56
CA ASN A 154 -3.11 -4.00 -13.69
C ASN A 154 -3.71 -2.65 -14.08
N GLY A 155 -2.88 -1.63 -14.38
CA GLY A 155 -3.34 -0.31 -14.78
C GLY A 155 -4.04 0.47 -13.65
N SER A 156 -3.75 0.18 -12.38
CA SER A 156 -4.37 0.89 -11.26
C SER A 156 -3.43 1.89 -10.59
N PHE A 157 -3.99 2.85 -9.87
CA PHE A 157 -3.24 3.76 -9.01
C PHE A 157 -4.02 4.09 -7.74
N GLU A 158 -3.31 4.51 -6.70
CA GLU A 158 -3.88 5.00 -5.46
C GLU A 158 -3.27 6.36 -5.14
N VAL A 159 -4.13 7.35 -4.91
CA VAL A 159 -3.76 8.69 -4.46
C VAL A 159 -4.15 8.83 -3.00
N PHE A 160 -3.16 9.07 -2.15
CA PHE A 160 -3.34 9.34 -0.74
C PHE A 160 -3.16 10.84 -0.54
N THR A 161 -4.17 11.46 0.08
CA THR A 161 -4.13 12.83 0.56
C THR A 161 -4.40 12.83 2.06
N LYS A 162 -4.25 13.98 2.72
CA LYS A 162 -4.57 14.13 4.15
C LYS A 162 -5.96 13.60 4.50
N ASP A 163 -6.96 13.96 3.70
CA ASP A 163 -8.37 13.74 4.03
C ASP A 163 -9.03 12.61 3.23
N ASN A 164 -8.36 12.09 2.19
CA ASN A 164 -8.98 11.12 1.29
C ASN A 164 -7.97 10.11 0.72
N LYS A 165 -8.54 9.00 0.27
CA LYS A 165 -7.86 8.02 -0.57
C LYS A 165 -8.70 7.83 -1.82
N ILE A 166 -8.05 7.93 -2.97
CA ILE A 166 -8.68 7.76 -4.28
C ILE A 166 -8.01 6.56 -4.93
N LYS A 167 -8.81 5.58 -5.33
CA LYS A 167 -8.34 4.46 -6.16
C LYS A 167 -8.76 4.72 -7.60
N GLY A 168 -7.83 4.61 -8.53
CA GLY A 168 -8.08 4.71 -9.96
C GLY A 168 -7.77 3.40 -10.66
N ILE A 169 -8.59 3.02 -11.62
CA ILE A 169 -8.33 1.92 -12.56
C ILE A 169 -8.42 2.48 -13.96
N VAL A 170 -7.39 2.25 -14.76
CA VAL A 170 -7.29 2.66 -16.15
C VAL A 170 -7.36 1.43 -17.03
N THR A 171 -8.32 1.44 -17.96
CA THR A 171 -8.48 0.40 -18.99
C THR A 171 -8.70 1.11 -20.32
N ASP A 172 -7.77 0.96 -21.25
CA ASP A 172 -7.77 1.65 -22.55
C ASP A 172 -7.96 3.17 -22.38
N GLU A 173 -9.03 3.73 -22.93
CA GLU A 173 -9.37 5.15 -22.84
C GLU A 173 -10.30 5.48 -21.65
N ILE A 174 -10.52 4.52 -20.74
CA ILE A 174 -11.45 4.66 -19.61
C ILE A 174 -10.66 4.78 -18.32
N VAL A 175 -10.97 5.79 -17.51
CA VAL A 175 -10.55 5.85 -16.11
C VAL A 175 -11.76 5.72 -15.19
N THR A 176 -11.69 4.81 -14.23
CA THR A 176 -12.68 4.66 -13.17
C THR A 176 -12.05 5.03 -11.83
N LEU A 177 -12.59 6.06 -11.20
CA LEU A 177 -12.18 6.53 -9.87
C LEU A 177 -13.16 6.04 -8.81
N TYR A 178 -12.61 5.53 -7.72
CA TYR A 178 -13.31 5.07 -6.54
C TYR A 178 -12.94 5.97 -5.37
N PHE A 179 -13.97 6.54 -4.74
CA PHE A 179 -13.83 7.44 -3.61
C PHE A 179 -14.52 6.85 -2.38
N LYS A 180 -13.88 6.96 -1.22
CA LYS A 180 -14.57 6.70 0.06
C LYS A 180 -15.65 7.74 0.35
N LYS A 181 -15.37 8.99 -0.03
CA LYS A 181 -16.30 10.12 0.01
C LYS A 181 -16.01 11.02 -1.20
N ILE A 182 -17.06 11.42 -1.93
CA ILE A 182 -16.92 12.34 -3.06
C ILE A 182 -16.33 13.67 -2.54
N PRO A 183 -15.14 14.09 -3.00
CA PRO A 183 -14.56 15.35 -2.60
C PRO A 183 -15.27 16.53 -3.28
N GLY A 184 -15.14 17.72 -2.70
CA GLY A 184 -15.47 18.96 -3.43
C GLY A 184 -14.60 19.10 -4.68
N GLY A 185 -15.14 19.64 -5.77
CA GLY A 185 -14.41 19.80 -7.03
C GLY A 185 -14.35 18.55 -7.92
N VAL A 186 -15.18 17.53 -7.67
CA VAL A 186 -15.18 16.29 -8.47
C VAL A 186 -15.51 16.54 -9.95
N GLU A 187 -16.35 17.53 -10.25
CA GLU A 187 -16.69 17.92 -11.64
C GLU A 187 -15.48 18.53 -12.36
N GLU A 188 -14.67 19.34 -11.67
CA GLU A 188 -13.45 19.89 -12.24
C GLU A 188 -12.41 18.79 -12.50
N LEU A 189 -12.28 17.86 -11.55
CA LEU A 189 -11.45 16.67 -11.72
C LEU A 189 -11.91 15.85 -12.94
N GLU A 190 -13.21 15.59 -13.06
CA GLU A 190 -13.78 14.87 -14.21
C GLU A 190 -13.46 15.58 -15.53
N ASN A 191 -13.70 16.89 -15.60
CA ASN A 191 -13.43 17.70 -16.80
C ASN A 191 -11.95 17.70 -17.18
N ASN A 192 -11.05 17.74 -16.18
CA ASN A 192 -9.62 17.65 -16.43
C ASN A 192 -9.20 16.26 -16.92
N LEU A 193 -9.76 15.19 -16.37
CA LEU A 193 -9.48 13.83 -16.81
C LEU A 193 -10.04 13.54 -18.21
N ARG A 194 -11.18 14.12 -18.58
CA ARG A 194 -11.75 14.00 -19.94
C ARG A 194 -10.86 14.59 -21.05
N LYS A 195 -9.82 15.37 -20.71
CA LYS A 195 -8.79 15.82 -21.67
C LYS A 195 -7.83 14.70 -22.07
N HIS A 196 -7.74 13.65 -21.26
CA HIS A 196 -6.79 12.55 -21.43
C HIS A 196 -7.47 11.18 -21.61
N PHE A 197 -8.73 11.05 -21.19
CA PHE A 197 -9.51 9.82 -21.26
C PHE A 197 -10.81 10.03 -22.04
N GLY A 198 -11.17 9.06 -22.88
CA GLY A 198 -12.45 9.06 -23.62
C GLY A 198 -13.66 8.91 -22.70
N LEU A 199 -13.51 8.22 -21.57
CA LEU A 199 -14.55 8.07 -20.56
C LEU A 199 -13.99 8.19 -19.14
N VAL A 200 -14.68 8.95 -18.28
CA VAL A 200 -14.37 9.07 -16.86
C VAL A 200 -15.57 8.58 -16.06
N ASN A 201 -15.36 7.57 -15.22
CA ASN A 201 -16.36 7.03 -14.31
C ASN A 201 -15.98 7.37 -12.87
N ILE A 202 -16.92 7.89 -12.09
CA ILE A 202 -16.73 8.19 -10.68
C ILE A 202 -17.68 7.32 -9.86
N LYS A 203 -17.13 6.54 -8.92
CA LYS A 203 -17.85 5.60 -8.06
C LYS A 203 -17.53 5.86 -6.59
N LEU A 204 -18.49 5.58 -5.72
CA LEU A 204 -18.27 5.52 -4.27
C LEU A 204 -17.87 4.08 -3.88
N GLU A 205 -16.81 3.91 -3.09
CA GLU A 205 -16.33 2.60 -2.63
C GLU A 205 -17.39 1.82 -1.84
N SER A 206 -18.36 2.50 -1.22
CA SER A 206 -19.48 1.88 -0.50
C SER A 206 -20.48 1.13 -1.39
N LEU A 207 -20.24 1.02 -2.70
CA LEU A 207 -21.10 0.30 -3.64
C LEU A 207 -20.60 -1.10 -4.03
N ASP A 208 -19.52 -1.61 -3.44
CA ASP A 208 -19.24 -3.05 -3.44
C ASP A 208 -20.05 -3.72 -2.32
N GLY A 209 -21.29 -4.11 -2.64
CA GLY A 209 -22.12 -4.94 -1.76
C GLY A 209 -23.52 -4.40 -1.44
N GLY A 210 -24.05 -3.44 -2.20
CA GLY A 210 -25.47 -3.12 -2.29
C GLY A 210 -26.33 -3.37 -1.04
N VAL A 211 -26.10 -2.65 0.07
CA VAL A 211 -27.08 -2.52 1.16
C VAL A 211 -26.95 -1.11 1.75
N TYR A 212 -27.97 -0.28 1.50
CA TYR A 212 -28.25 0.91 2.31
C TYR A 212 -28.70 0.44 3.70
N VAL A 213 -28.14 1.03 4.76
CA VAL A 213 -28.82 1.13 6.06
C VAL A 213 -29.04 2.61 6.35
#